data_AF-A0A159Z8Q9-F1
#
_entry.id   AF-A0A159Z8Q9-F1
#
_cell.length_a   1.000
_cell.length_b   1.000
_cell.length_c   1.000
_cell.angle_alpha   90.00
_cell.angle_beta   90.00
_cell.angle_gamma   90.00
#
_symmetry.space_group_name_H-M   'P 1'
#
loop_
_entity.id
_entity.type
_entity.pdbx_description
1 polymer ?
#
loop_
_entity_poly.entity_id
_entity_poly.type
_entity_poly.pdbx_seq_one_letter_code
_entity_poly.pdbx_strand_id
1 'polypeptide(L)'
;MLAQRLQLWTNARWAVSVVGQGGAATIAERRDESRLAAEAEAQKNPLVQAVFAAFPGARITDIRTPDAKSAEAAVEALPEVEDEWDPFEDN
;
A
#
# COMPACT_ATOMS: atom_id res chain seq x y z
N MET A 1 -27.43 6.93 8.10
CA MET A 1 -26.91 6.91 9.49
C MET A 1 -26.44 5.51 9.87
N LEU A 2 -25.42 5.35 10.72
CA LEU A 2 -24.87 4.03 11.09
C LEU A 2 -25.92 3.12 11.76
N ALA A 3 -26.71 3.66 12.68
CA ALA A 3 -27.80 2.92 13.36
C ALA A 3 -28.81 2.29 12.38
N GLN A 4 -29.17 3.01 11.30
CA GLN A 4 -30.10 2.51 10.29
C GLN A 4 -29.50 1.37 9.45
N ARG A 5 -28.20 1.45 9.12
CA ARG A 5 -27.49 0.39 8.39
C ARG A 5 -27.38 -0.89 9.23
N LEU A 6 -27.09 -0.75 10.52
CA LEU A 6 -27.08 -1.88 11.46
C LEU A 6 -28.46 -2.49 11.61
N GLN A 7 -29.51 -1.68 11.72
CA GLN A 7 -30.88 -2.20 11.79
C GLN A 7 -31.27 -3.01 10.55
N LEU A 8 -30.93 -2.54 9.34
CA LEU A 8 -31.20 -3.29 8.11
C LEU A 8 -30.46 -4.63 8.05
N TRP A 9 -29.23 -4.67 8.58
CA TRP A 9 -28.41 -5.88 8.55
C TRP A 9 -28.80 -6.90 9.63
N THR A 10 -29.11 -6.44 10.84
CA THR A 10 -29.36 -7.34 11.99
C THR A 10 -30.83 -7.49 12.35
N ASN A 11 -31.73 -6.76 11.68
CA ASN A 11 -33.16 -6.67 12.02
C ASN A 11 -33.45 -6.29 13.49
N ALA A 12 -32.59 -5.48 14.11
CA ALA A 12 -32.70 -5.06 15.50
C ALA A 12 -32.45 -3.55 15.65
N ARG A 13 -32.98 -2.93 16.72
CA ARG A 13 -32.81 -1.49 16.96
C ARG A 13 -31.51 -1.22 17.73
N TRP A 14 -30.63 -0.40 17.16
CA TRP A 14 -29.33 -0.05 17.75
C TRP A 14 -29.28 1.40 18.23
N ALA A 15 -28.71 1.63 19.42
CA ALA A 15 -28.26 2.93 19.87
C ALA A 15 -26.75 3.06 19.61
N VAL A 16 -26.32 4.18 19.02
CA VAL A 16 -24.92 4.44 18.67
C VAL A 16 -24.47 5.70 19.38
N SER A 17 -23.35 5.63 20.09
CA SER A 17 -22.66 6.78 20.67
C SER A 17 -21.22 6.85 20.14
N VAL A 18 -20.67 8.05 20.04
CA VAL A 18 -19.27 8.27 19.63
C VAL A 18 -18.48 8.62 20.87
N VAL A 19 -17.41 7.87 21.14
CA VAL A 19 -16.42 8.18 22.17
C VAL A 19 -15.18 8.77 21.51
N GLY A 20 -14.68 9.88 22.06
CA GLY A 20 -13.54 10.60 21.50
C GLY A 20 -12.17 10.06 21.93
N GLN A 21 -12.11 9.13 22.88
CA GLN A 21 -10.86 8.62 23.44
C GLN A 21 -10.97 7.16 23.88
N GLY A 22 -9.86 6.43 23.76
CA GLY A 22 -9.75 5.02 24.13
C GLY A 22 -10.05 4.07 22.97
N GLY A 23 -10.06 2.77 23.26
CA GLY A 23 -10.29 1.71 22.26
C GLY A 23 -8.99 1.16 21.64
N ALA A 24 -9.16 0.15 20.78
CA ALA A 24 -8.09 -0.39 19.95
C ALA A 24 -7.97 0.40 18.64
N ALA A 25 -6.92 0.14 17.87
CA ALA A 25 -6.71 0.77 16.56
C ALA A 25 -7.95 0.67 15.67
N THR A 26 -8.36 1.81 15.13
CA THR A 26 -9.45 1.94 14.16
C THR A 26 -9.17 1.13 12.90
N ILE A 27 -10.20 0.88 12.11
CA ILE A 27 -10.05 0.20 10.81
C ILE A 27 -9.14 1.03 9.88
N ALA A 28 -9.18 2.36 9.96
CA ALA A 28 -8.30 3.23 9.18
C ALA A 28 -6.84 3.04 9.62
N GLU A 29 -6.56 3.11 10.92
CA GLU A 29 -5.20 2.92 11.46
C GLU A 29 -4.63 1.54 11.13
N ARG A 30 -5.43 0.46 11.21
CA ARG A 30 -4.98 -0.88 10.80
C ARG A 30 -4.68 -0.98 9.30
N ARG A 31 -5.40 -0.25 8.45
CA ARG A 31 -5.11 -0.20 7.01
C ARG A 31 -3.82 0.57 6.74
N ASP A 32 -3.58 1.63 7.50
CA ASP A 32 -2.39 2.46 7.39
C ASP A 32 -1.16 1.87 8.09
N GLU A 33 -1.33 0.88 8.96
CA GLU A 33 -0.26 0.29 9.77
C GLU A 33 0.93 -0.20 8.92
N SER A 34 0.67 -0.91 7.83
CA SER A 34 1.72 -1.41 6.93
C SER A 34 2.50 -0.28 6.25
N ARG A 35 1.79 0.78 5.83
CA ARG A 35 2.38 1.97 5.22
C ARG A 35 3.23 2.73 6.24
N LEU A 36 2.69 2.97 7.43
CA LEU A 36 3.40 3.66 8.52
C LEU A 36 4.64 2.87 8.97
N ALA A 37 4.56 1.54 9.03
CA ALA A 37 5.70 0.69 9.33
C ALA A 37 6.78 0.80 8.23
N ALA A 38 6.39 0.76 6.96
CA ALA A 38 7.31 0.92 5.84
C ALA A 38 7.96 2.32 5.82
N GLU A 39 7.20 3.37 6.11
CA GLU A 39 7.70 4.75 6.24
C GLU A 39 8.69 4.87 7.41
N ALA A 40 8.41 4.23 8.55
CA ALA A 40 9.28 4.23 9.71
C ALA A 40 10.61 3.49 9.44
N GLU A 41 10.57 2.35 8.74
CA GLU A 41 11.79 1.66 8.30
C GLU A 41 12.58 2.47 7.28
N ALA A 42 11.91 3.11 6.31
CA ALA A 42 12.56 3.97 5.33
C ALA A 42 13.30 5.15 6.00
N GLN A 43 12.72 5.76 7.03
CA GLN A 43 13.33 6.86 7.79
C GLN A 43 14.60 6.46 8.56
N LYS A 44 14.80 5.17 8.86
CA LYS A 44 16.04 4.68 9.50
C LYS A 44 17.21 4.64 8.52
N ASN A 45 16.97 4.70 7.21
CA ASN A 45 18.02 4.63 6.20
C ASN A 45 18.82 5.96 6.16
N PRO A 46 20.16 5.93 6.32
CA PRO A 46 21.00 7.14 6.29
C PRO A 46 20.87 7.98 5.02
N LEU A 47 20.62 7.35 3.86
CA LEU A 47 20.41 8.07 2.60
C LEU A 47 19.09 8.82 2.60
N VAL A 48 18.02 8.23 3.13
CA VAL A 48 16.71 8.88 3.23
C VAL A 48 16.79 10.10 4.14
N GLN A 49 17.49 9.98 5.28
CA GLN A 49 17.74 11.10 6.18
C GLN A 49 18.54 12.22 5.51
N ALA A 50 19.60 11.88 4.76
CA ALA A 50 20.38 12.86 4.01
C ALA A 50 19.55 13.59 2.95
N VAL A 51 18.63 12.88 2.28
CA VAL A 51 17.71 13.48 1.31
C VAL A 51 16.76 14.46 2.00
N PHE A 52 16.15 14.10 3.13
CA PHE A 52 15.30 15.05 3.87
C PHE A 52 16.07 16.26 4.41
N ALA A 53 17.33 16.08 4.81
CA ALA A 53 18.19 17.17 5.24
C ALA A 53 18.55 18.12 4.08
N ALA A 54 18.81 17.58 2.89
CA ALA A 54 19.10 18.37 1.69
C ALA A 54 17.84 19.03 1.10
N PHE A 55 16.67 18.40 1.27
CA PHE A 55 15.39 18.83 0.71
C PHE A 55 14.30 18.85 1.80
N PRO A 56 14.16 19.95 2.57
CA PRO A 56 13.22 20.05 3.69
C PRO A 56 11.73 19.93 3.30
N GLY A 57 11.41 20.05 2.01
CA GLY A 57 10.05 19.89 1.46
C GLY A 57 9.79 18.51 0.84
N ALA A 58 10.77 17.58 0.87
CA ALA A 58 10.59 16.25 0.34
C ALA A 58 9.50 15.48 1.11
N ARG A 59 8.81 14.57 0.43
CA ARG A 59 7.81 13.68 1.02
C ARG A 59 7.93 12.31 0.35
N ILE A 60 7.72 11.25 1.12
CA ILE A 60 7.58 9.90 0.60
C ILE A 60 6.19 9.80 -0.05
N THR A 61 6.14 9.64 -1.37
CA THR A 61 4.88 9.45 -2.11
C THR A 61 4.50 7.99 -2.27
N ASP A 62 5.51 7.12 -2.38
CA ASP A 62 5.37 5.69 -2.62
C ASP A 62 6.58 4.95 -2.05
N ILE A 63 6.39 3.73 -1.55
CA ILE A 63 7.45 2.86 -1.03
C ILE A 63 7.39 1.53 -1.76
N ARG A 64 8.34 1.33 -2.69
CA ARG A 64 8.42 0.10 -3.47
C ARG A 64 9.40 -0.87 -2.84
N THR A 65 8.85 -1.89 -2.20
CA THR A 65 9.63 -3.00 -1.64
C THR A 65 10.13 -3.92 -2.76
N PRO A 66 11.24 -4.66 -2.54
CA PRO A 66 11.72 -5.63 -3.53
C PRO A 66 10.65 -6.67 -3.89
N ASP A 67 9.88 -7.12 -2.90
CA ASP A 67 8.78 -8.07 -3.08
C ASP A 67 7.66 -7.51 -3.97
N ALA A 68 7.26 -6.26 -3.73
CA ALA A 68 6.28 -5.56 -4.57
C ALA A 68 6.78 -5.40 -6.01
N LYS A 69 8.06 -5.07 -6.20
CA LYS A 69 8.67 -4.98 -7.54
C LYS A 69 8.68 -6.33 -8.26
N SER A 70 8.98 -7.41 -7.55
CA SER A 70 8.96 -8.76 -8.12
C SER A 70 7.55 -9.18 -8.53
N ALA A 71 6.53 -8.85 -7.72
CA ALA A 71 5.13 -9.12 -8.06
C ALA A 71 4.66 -8.32 -9.28
N GLU A 72 5.05 -7.05 -9.37
CA GLU A 72 4.74 -6.18 -10.52
C GLU A 72 5.42 -6.72 -11.80
N ALA A 73 6.69 -7.11 -11.71
CA ALA A 73 7.44 -7.71 -12.82
C ALA A 73 6.84 -9.05 -13.28
N ALA A 74 6.31 -9.86 -12.37
CA ALA A 74 5.66 -11.13 -12.71
C ALA A 74 4.33 -10.93 -13.47
N VAL A 75 3.62 -9.83 -13.20
CA VAL A 75 2.38 -9.48 -13.90
C VAL A 75 2.66 -8.86 -15.27
N GLU A 76 3.74 -8.08 -15.38
CA GLU A 76 4.14 -7.41 -16.62
C GLU A 76 4.96 -8.31 -17.56
N ALA A 77 5.33 -9.52 -17.11
CA ALA A 77 6.04 -10.48 -17.93
C ALA A 77 5.24 -10.77 -19.22
N LEU A 78 5.83 -10.38 -20.36
CA LEU A 78 5.32 -10.78 -21.66
C LEU A 78 5.45 -12.30 -21.81
N PRO A 79 4.50 -12.98 -22.49
CA PRO A 79 4.66 -14.38 -22.79
C PRO A 79 5.98 -14.58 -23.54
N GLU A 80 6.74 -15.58 -23.12
CA GLU A 80 7.95 -15.99 -23.85
C GLU A 80 7.54 -16.33 -25.28
N VAL A 81 8.06 -15.58 -26.25
CA VAL A 81 7.83 -15.85 -27.66
C VAL A 81 8.62 -17.11 -28.02
N GLU A 82 7.90 -18.22 -28.22
CA GLU A 82 8.46 -19.56 -28.51
C GLU A 82 9.15 -19.65 -29.88
N ASP A 83 8.92 -18.69 -30.77
CA ASP A 83 9.57 -18.69 -32.08
C ASP A 83 10.79 -17.77 -32.04
N GLU A 84 11.99 -18.35 -32.01
CA GLU A 84 13.22 -17.68 -32.42
C GLU A 84 13.05 -17.13 -33.84
N TRP A 85 12.46 -15.94 -33.94
CA TRP A 85 12.51 -15.17 -35.16
C TRP A 85 13.95 -14.70 -35.34
N ASP A 86 14.74 -15.50 -36.06
CA ASP A 86 16.02 -15.07 -36.63
C ASP A 86 15.72 -14.26 -37.91
N PRO A 87 15.84 -12.92 -37.88
CA PRO A 87 15.57 -12.07 -39.05
C PRO A 87 16.60 -12.23 -40.17
N PHE A 88 17.61 -13.09 -40.00
CA PHE A 88 18.68 -13.31 -40.96
C PHE A 88 18.57 -14.64 -41.71
N GLU A 89 17.56 -15.47 -41.46
CA GLU A 89 17.25 -16.65 -42.30
C GLU A 89 16.37 -16.26 -43.52
N ASP A 90 16.91 -15.43 -44.41
CA ASP A 90 16.50 -15.35 -45.81
C ASP A 90 17.78 -15.59 -46.66
N ASN A 91 17.96 -16.81 -47.18
CA ASN A 91 18.94 -17.13 -48.23
C ASN A 91 18.42 -18.20 -49.18
#